data_AF-A0A959CAD1-F1
#
_entry.id   AF-A0A959CAD1-F1
#
_cell.length_a   1.000
_cell.length_b   1.000
_cell.length_c   1.000
_cell.angle_alpha   90.00
_cell.angle_beta   90.00
_cell.angle_gamma   90.00
#
_symmetry.space_group_name_H-M   'P 1'
#
loop_
_entity.id
_entity.type
_entity.pdbx_description
1 polymer ?
#
loop_
_entity_poly.entity_id
_entity_poly.type
_entity_poly.pdbx_seq_one_letter_code
_entity_poly.pdbx_strand_id
1 'polypeptide(L)'
;GCDGGEWVWDDPRPYVIYGVLVIDECTVRIPAGARIHVHGGLAKQVTDTAIYRYNDGFLAFAGTGRLIVEGTLDQPVVFESDRLEPEFDEEPGQWTGIWLQSGTSGHRIEHCIVRNSIIGIRVDSAADLTLLNSQIYNTSSSGLIGIHAKIDAENCLFYGNTGYSIQIEYGGEYNFT
;
A
#
# COMPACT_ATOMS: atom_id res chain seq x y z
N GLY A 1 -4.58 -0.85 19.62
CA GLY A 1 -4.80 0.43 18.96
C GLY A 1 -3.96 1.50 19.60
N CYS A 2 -4.10 2.72 19.12
CA CYS A 2 -3.42 3.93 19.62
C CYS A 2 -4.44 4.98 20.08
N ASP A 3 -5.69 4.54 20.34
CA ASP A 3 -6.79 5.36 20.89
C ASP A 3 -7.06 6.65 20.09
N GLY A 4 -7.10 6.56 18.75
CA GLY A 4 -7.28 7.73 17.88
C GLY A 4 -6.00 8.54 17.63
N GLY A 5 -4.89 8.17 18.26
CA GLY A 5 -3.62 8.88 18.24
C GLY A 5 -2.72 8.53 17.06
N GLU A 6 -1.43 8.80 17.27
CA GLU A 6 -0.38 8.53 16.29
C GLU A 6 0.48 7.34 16.75
N TRP A 7 0.75 6.42 15.82
CA TRP A 7 1.71 5.35 15.98
C TRP A 7 2.86 5.59 15.02
N VAL A 8 3.99 6.06 15.56
CA VAL A 8 5.19 6.32 14.77
C VAL A 8 5.98 5.02 14.59
N TRP A 9 6.36 4.71 13.36
CA TRP A 9 7.17 3.55 13.01
C TRP A 9 8.64 3.96 12.84
N ASP A 10 9.30 4.32 13.94
CA ASP A 10 10.67 4.86 13.98
C ASP A 10 11.78 3.88 14.43
N ASP A 11 11.45 2.60 14.68
CA ASP A 11 12.46 1.55 14.92
C ASP A 11 13.50 1.52 13.78
N PRO A 12 14.82 1.51 14.11
CA PRO A 12 15.88 1.46 13.11
C PRO A 12 15.95 0.13 12.35
N ARG A 13 15.27 -0.91 12.82
CA ARG A 13 15.17 -2.21 12.15
C ARG A 13 13.95 -2.23 11.22
N PRO A 14 13.96 -3.08 10.18
CA PRO A 14 12.79 -3.24 9.33
C PRO A 14 11.56 -3.74 10.10
N TYR A 15 10.39 -3.25 9.70
CA TYR A 15 9.10 -3.78 10.11
C TYR A 15 8.77 -4.99 9.25
N VAL A 16 8.28 -6.06 9.87
CA VAL A 16 7.83 -7.25 9.14
C VAL A 16 6.39 -7.56 9.52
N ILE A 17 5.51 -7.55 8.53
CA ILE A 17 4.07 -7.78 8.69
C ILE A 17 3.76 -9.15 8.14
N TYR A 18 3.18 -10.02 8.97
CA TYR A 18 2.73 -11.34 8.58
C TYR A 18 1.22 -11.36 8.38
N GLY A 19 0.78 -11.61 7.14
CA GLY A 19 -0.63 -11.63 6.79
C GLY A 19 -1.24 -10.22 6.83
N VAL A 20 -2.42 -10.12 7.46
CA VAL A 20 -3.27 -8.92 7.38
C VAL A 20 -3.02 -7.99 8.57
N LEU A 21 -2.68 -6.73 8.29
CA LEU A 21 -2.68 -5.65 9.28
C LEU A 21 -3.79 -4.64 8.95
N VAL A 22 -4.81 -4.58 9.79
CA VAL A 22 -5.88 -3.55 9.69
C VAL A 22 -5.65 -2.47 10.73
N ILE A 23 -5.69 -1.21 10.28
CA ILE A 23 -5.52 -0.02 11.08
C ILE A 23 -6.80 0.81 10.93
N ASP A 24 -7.66 0.76 11.95
CA ASP A 24 -9.02 1.31 11.90
C ASP A 24 -9.19 2.62 12.69
N GLU A 25 -8.26 2.92 13.61
CA GLU A 25 -8.35 4.09 14.48
C GLU A 25 -7.04 4.89 14.61
N CYS A 26 -5.95 4.48 13.95
CA CYS A 26 -4.63 5.11 14.13
C CYS A 26 -4.15 5.91 12.94
N THR A 27 -3.45 7.02 13.22
CA THR A 27 -2.51 7.59 12.25
C THR A 27 -1.19 6.83 12.37
N VAL A 28 -0.85 6.03 11.37
CA VAL A 28 0.49 5.44 11.24
C VAL A 28 1.39 6.42 10.51
N ARG A 29 2.43 6.90 11.20
CA ARG A 29 3.44 7.82 10.65
C ARG A 29 4.75 7.08 10.45
N ILE A 30 5.26 7.08 9.24
CA ILE A 30 6.46 6.33 8.85
C ILE A 30 7.54 7.32 8.40
N PRO A 31 8.60 7.53 9.20
CA PRO A 31 9.69 8.44 8.89
C PRO A 31 10.63 7.90 7.81
N ALA A 32 11.46 8.80 7.28
CA ALA A 32 12.41 8.52 6.21
C ALA A 32 13.34 7.33 6.48
N GLY A 33 13.62 6.56 5.43
CA GLY A 33 14.53 5.42 5.46
C GLY A 33 13.94 4.12 6.04
N ALA A 34 12.69 4.13 6.51
CA ALA A 34 12.04 2.92 7.01
C ALA A 34 11.86 1.85 5.93
N ARG A 35 11.98 0.58 6.34
CA ARG A 35 11.75 -0.62 5.50
C ARG A 35 10.58 -1.41 6.07
N ILE A 36 9.57 -1.66 5.24
CA ILE A 36 8.37 -2.41 5.59
C ILE A 36 8.30 -3.63 4.68
N HIS A 37 8.53 -4.78 5.27
CA HIS A 37 8.40 -6.08 4.61
C HIS A 37 7.04 -6.68 4.91
N VAL A 38 6.37 -7.17 3.88
CA VAL A 38 5.06 -7.81 4.01
C VAL A 38 5.15 -9.23 3.50
N HIS A 39 4.89 -10.18 4.39
CA HIS A 39 4.78 -11.58 4.04
C HIS A 39 3.39 -11.86 3.49
N GLY A 40 3.31 -12.26 2.22
CA GLY A 40 2.10 -12.79 1.63
C GLY A 40 2.10 -14.31 1.58
N GLY A 41 1.07 -14.92 2.18
CA GLY A 41 0.83 -16.35 2.14
C GLY A 41 -0.46 -16.70 1.40
N LEU A 42 -0.56 -17.94 0.93
CA LEU A 42 -1.82 -18.45 0.39
C LEU A 42 -2.78 -18.78 1.54
N ALA A 43 -3.66 -17.84 1.87
CA ALA A 43 -4.74 -18.06 2.80
C ALA A 43 -5.93 -18.76 2.12
N LYS A 44 -6.75 -19.42 2.95
CA LYS A 44 -7.94 -20.15 2.51
C LYS A 44 -9.13 -19.74 3.39
N GLN A 45 -10.20 -19.28 2.76
CA GLN A 45 -11.49 -19.09 3.42
C GLN A 45 -12.47 -20.15 2.91
N VAL A 46 -13.10 -20.87 3.83
CA VAL A 46 -14.17 -21.82 3.51
C VAL A 46 -15.50 -21.19 3.92
N THR A 47 -16.44 -21.16 3.00
CA THR A 47 -17.83 -20.79 3.22
C THR A 47 -18.70 -22.02 2.96
N ASP A 48 -19.99 -21.93 3.29
CA ASP A 48 -20.95 -23.01 3.05
C ASP A 48 -21.09 -23.36 1.56
N THR A 49 -20.69 -22.44 0.66
CA THR A 49 -20.89 -22.57 -0.80
C THR A 49 -19.60 -22.58 -1.62
N ALA A 50 -18.46 -22.17 -1.06
CA ALA A 50 -17.21 -22.03 -1.81
C ALA A 50 -15.95 -22.06 -0.93
N ILE A 51 -14.82 -22.40 -1.57
CA ILE A 51 -13.48 -22.24 -1.04
C ILE A 51 -12.80 -21.09 -1.80
N TYR A 52 -12.48 -20.02 -1.10
CA TYR A 52 -11.70 -18.90 -1.62
C TYR A 52 -10.24 -19.06 -1.20
N ARG A 53 -9.33 -18.77 -2.13
CA ARG A 53 -7.89 -18.67 -1.85
C ARG A 53 -7.42 -17.29 -2.25
N TYR A 54 -6.66 -16.65 -1.38
CA TYR A 54 -6.17 -15.29 -1.58
C TYR A 54 -4.81 -15.12 -0.92
N ASN A 55 -4.06 -14.10 -1.35
CA ASN A 55 -2.83 -13.69 -0.69
C ASN A 55 -3.19 -12.80 0.50
N ASP A 56 -2.80 -13.19 1.71
CA ASP A 56 -3.17 -12.48 2.95
C ASP A 56 -2.22 -11.34 3.35
N GLY A 57 -1.14 -11.09 2.62
CA GLY A 57 -0.15 -10.05 2.97
C GLY A 57 -0.59 -8.64 2.57
N PHE A 58 -1.34 -7.93 3.41
CA PHE A 58 -1.68 -6.53 3.13
C PHE A 58 -1.82 -5.67 4.38
N LEU A 59 -1.66 -4.36 4.16
CA LEU A 59 -2.02 -3.33 5.11
C LEU A 59 -3.33 -2.68 4.65
N ALA A 60 -4.32 -2.60 5.53
CA ALA A 60 -5.56 -1.89 5.26
C ALA A 60 -5.78 -0.77 6.28
N PHE A 61 -6.15 0.40 5.77
CA PHE A 61 -6.60 1.52 6.58
C PHE A 61 -8.11 1.63 6.46
N ALA A 62 -8.81 1.60 7.59
CA ALA A 62 -10.27 1.66 7.69
C ALA A 62 -10.69 2.73 8.70
N GLY A 63 -12.00 3.02 8.79
CA GLY A 63 -12.53 3.91 9.83
C GLY A 63 -11.86 5.29 9.82
N THR A 64 -11.19 5.65 10.92
CA THR A 64 -10.40 6.89 11.04
C THR A 64 -8.89 6.65 10.89
N GLY A 65 -8.49 5.45 10.51
CA GLY A 65 -7.12 5.09 10.23
C GLY A 65 -6.52 5.93 9.11
N ARG A 66 -5.27 6.35 9.29
CA ARG A 66 -4.56 7.25 8.36
C ARG A 66 -3.12 6.78 8.16
N LEU A 67 -2.64 6.91 6.93
CA LEU A 67 -1.26 6.60 6.56
C LEU A 67 -0.53 7.89 6.19
N ILE A 68 0.56 8.17 6.92
CA ILE A 68 1.47 9.28 6.65
C ILE A 68 2.87 8.69 6.42
N VAL A 69 3.40 8.81 5.21
CA VAL A 69 4.75 8.35 4.85
C VAL A 69 5.59 9.56 4.48
N GLU A 70 6.71 9.74 5.20
CA GLU A 70 7.57 10.93 5.14
C GLU A 70 8.99 10.54 4.74
N GLY A 71 9.11 9.92 3.56
CA GLY A 71 10.40 9.64 2.95
C GLY A 71 11.13 10.92 2.52
N THR A 72 12.38 10.77 2.11
CA THR A 72 13.12 11.80 1.37
C THR A 72 13.72 11.20 0.10
N LEU A 73 14.21 12.05 -0.81
CA LEU A 73 14.91 11.60 -2.01
C LEU A 73 16.06 10.63 -1.69
N ASP A 74 16.86 10.95 -0.67
CA ASP A 74 18.03 10.15 -0.27
C ASP A 74 17.66 8.96 0.64
N GLN A 75 16.52 9.04 1.32
CA GLN A 75 16.06 8.02 2.26
C GLN A 75 14.57 7.73 2.05
N PRO A 76 14.21 7.06 0.94
CA PRO A 76 12.83 6.71 0.67
C PRO A 76 12.34 5.68 1.70
N VAL A 77 11.03 5.69 1.96
CA VAL A 77 10.36 4.59 2.66
C VAL A 77 10.06 3.50 1.64
N VAL A 78 10.31 2.23 1.98
CA VAL A 78 10.11 1.12 1.04
C VAL A 78 9.15 0.08 1.61
N PHE A 79 8.11 -0.24 0.84
CA PHE A 79 7.21 -1.37 1.05
C PHE A 79 7.51 -2.45 0.02
N GLU A 80 7.87 -3.64 0.49
CA GLU A 80 8.27 -4.77 -0.36
C GLU A 80 7.99 -6.12 0.31
N SER A 81 8.26 -7.22 -0.41
CA SER A 81 8.17 -8.58 0.15
C SER A 81 9.16 -8.80 1.30
N ASP A 82 8.90 -9.79 2.15
CA ASP A 82 9.89 -10.30 3.13
C ASP A 82 10.89 -11.32 2.51
N ARG A 83 10.69 -11.69 1.24
CA ARG A 83 11.60 -12.54 0.45
C ARG A 83 12.73 -11.72 -0.15
N LEU A 84 13.84 -11.63 0.58
CA LEU A 84 15.02 -10.84 0.20
C LEU A 84 16.05 -11.62 -0.64
N GLU A 85 15.77 -12.89 -0.95
CA GLU A 85 16.68 -13.69 -1.76
C GLU A 85 16.73 -13.15 -3.21
N PRO A 86 17.89 -13.15 -3.88
CA PRO A 86 18.05 -12.53 -5.21
C PRO A 86 17.09 -13.07 -6.28
N GLU A 87 16.65 -14.32 -6.15
CA GLU A 87 15.69 -14.94 -7.06
C GLU A 87 14.25 -14.42 -6.90
N PHE A 88 13.93 -13.71 -5.81
CA PHE A 88 12.61 -13.12 -5.53
C PHE A 88 12.60 -11.59 -5.61
N ASP A 89 13.76 -10.94 -5.74
CA ASP A 89 13.89 -9.47 -5.70
C ASP A 89 13.04 -8.76 -6.78
N GLU A 90 12.85 -9.43 -7.93
CA GLU A 90 12.02 -8.93 -9.03
C GLU A 90 10.75 -9.76 -9.27
N GLU A 91 10.35 -10.63 -8.32
CA GLU A 91 9.12 -11.40 -8.46
C GLU A 91 7.91 -10.57 -8.00
N PRO A 92 6.92 -10.30 -8.88
CA PRO A 92 5.72 -9.57 -8.50
C PRO A 92 4.72 -10.46 -7.75
N GLY A 93 3.75 -9.84 -7.05
CA GLY A 93 2.63 -10.57 -6.44
C GLY A 93 2.96 -11.35 -5.16
N GLN A 94 4.11 -11.07 -4.54
CA GLN A 94 4.54 -11.74 -3.31
C GLN A 94 3.65 -11.37 -2.11
N TRP A 95 3.09 -10.15 -2.11
CA TRP A 95 2.13 -9.66 -1.12
C TRP A 95 1.01 -8.89 -1.82
N THR A 96 -0.13 -8.69 -1.18
CA THR A 96 -1.33 -8.13 -1.81
C THR A 96 -1.21 -6.63 -2.09
N GLY A 97 -0.73 -5.81 -1.16
CA GLY A 97 -0.61 -4.35 -1.35
C GLY A 97 -1.07 -3.51 -0.17
N ILE A 98 -1.22 -2.20 -0.40
CA ILE A 98 -1.78 -1.25 0.55
C ILE A 98 -3.22 -0.92 0.14
N TRP A 99 -4.16 -0.99 1.08
CA TRP A 99 -5.57 -0.71 0.85
C TRP A 99 -6.09 0.42 1.73
N LEU A 100 -6.40 1.56 1.13
CA LEU A 100 -7.11 2.66 1.76
C LEU A 100 -8.61 2.41 1.53
N GLN A 101 -9.32 1.99 2.58
CA GLN A 101 -10.69 1.52 2.47
C GLN A 101 -11.71 2.66 2.46
N SER A 102 -12.96 2.29 2.21
CA SER A 102 -14.07 3.23 2.08
C SER A 102 -14.13 4.27 3.19
N GLY A 103 -14.14 5.55 2.78
CA GLY A 103 -14.34 6.69 3.65
C GLY A 103 -13.14 7.11 4.50
N THR A 104 -11.98 6.44 4.40
CA THR A 104 -10.78 6.91 5.09
C THR A 104 -10.21 8.16 4.43
N SER A 105 -9.57 9.05 5.19
CA SER A 105 -9.14 10.33 4.63
C SER A 105 -7.85 10.90 5.20
N GLY A 106 -7.21 11.77 4.42
CA GLY A 106 -5.98 12.47 4.76
C GLY A 106 -4.73 11.61 4.65
N HIS A 107 -4.73 10.64 3.74
CA HIS A 107 -3.53 9.83 3.48
C HIS A 107 -2.51 10.65 2.68
N ARG A 108 -1.27 10.65 3.15
CA ARG A 108 -0.17 11.34 2.48
C ARG A 108 1.04 10.41 2.38
N ILE A 109 1.52 10.20 1.17
CA ILE A 109 2.68 9.36 0.90
C ILE A 109 3.67 10.17 0.08
N GLU A 110 4.87 10.38 0.62
CA GLU A 110 5.92 11.16 -0.03
C GLU A 110 7.24 10.39 -0.03
N HIS A 111 7.94 10.40 -1.18
CA HIS A 111 9.21 9.69 -1.38
C HIS A 111 9.14 8.22 -0.94
N CYS A 112 8.14 7.51 -1.45
CA CYS A 112 7.89 6.11 -1.14
C CYS A 112 8.16 5.22 -2.35
N ILE A 113 8.62 4.00 -2.09
CA ILE A 113 8.71 2.92 -3.07
C ILE A 113 7.76 1.81 -2.63
N VAL A 114 6.88 1.37 -3.52
CA VAL A 114 6.02 0.19 -3.33
C VAL A 114 6.30 -0.80 -4.46
N ARG A 115 6.75 -2.01 -4.12
CA ARG A 115 7.15 -3.01 -5.11
C ARG A 115 6.83 -4.46 -4.74
N ASN A 116 6.89 -5.34 -5.74
CA ASN A 116 6.68 -6.79 -5.64
C ASN A 116 5.28 -7.22 -5.13
N SER A 117 4.28 -6.35 -5.23
CA SER A 117 2.93 -6.60 -4.74
C SER A 117 1.98 -7.12 -5.84
N ILE A 118 0.77 -7.53 -5.48
CA ILE A 118 -0.30 -7.80 -6.45
C ILE A 118 -0.84 -6.48 -6.95
N ILE A 119 -1.29 -5.61 -6.04
CA ILE A 119 -1.69 -4.23 -6.29
C ILE A 119 -0.73 -3.33 -5.51
N GLY A 120 -0.24 -2.23 -6.08
CA GLY A 120 0.61 -1.32 -5.32
C GLY A 120 -0.17 -0.62 -4.21
N ILE A 121 -1.06 0.29 -4.60
CA ILE A 121 -1.98 0.99 -3.70
C ILE A 121 -3.39 0.97 -4.27
N ARG A 122 -4.37 0.57 -3.46
CA ARG A 122 -5.80 0.66 -3.76
C ARG A 122 -6.45 1.73 -2.90
N VAL A 123 -7.01 2.76 -3.52
CA VAL A 123 -7.78 3.84 -2.88
C VAL A 123 -9.25 3.63 -3.22
N ASP A 124 -10.04 3.27 -2.22
CA ASP A 124 -11.39 2.73 -2.44
C ASP A 124 -12.47 3.62 -1.83
N SER A 125 -13.45 4.00 -2.64
CA SER A 125 -14.77 4.52 -2.28
C SER A 125 -14.76 5.70 -1.30
N ALA A 126 -14.70 6.92 -1.85
CA ALA A 126 -14.65 8.19 -1.11
C ALA A 126 -13.41 8.35 -0.21
N ALA A 127 -12.39 7.52 -0.40
CA ALA A 127 -11.08 7.73 0.20
C ALA A 127 -10.22 8.71 -0.61
N ASP A 128 -9.31 9.42 0.07
CA ASP A 128 -8.35 10.32 -0.57
C ASP A 128 -6.88 9.91 -0.38
N LEU A 129 -6.05 10.23 -1.35
CA LEU A 129 -4.61 10.03 -1.31
C LEU A 129 -3.88 11.21 -1.95
N THR A 130 -2.95 11.82 -1.20
CA THR A 130 -1.88 12.64 -1.77
C THR A 130 -0.62 11.79 -1.91
N LEU A 131 -0.16 11.57 -3.15
CA LEU A 131 1.03 10.77 -3.46
C LEU A 131 2.09 11.63 -4.17
N LEU A 132 3.26 11.79 -3.58
CA LEU A 132 4.29 12.72 -4.08
C LEU A 132 5.63 12.03 -4.23
N ASN A 133 6.36 12.34 -5.30
CA ASN A 133 7.76 11.94 -5.47
C ASN A 133 8.00 10.43 -5.28
N SER A 134 7.03 9.60 -5.65
CA SER A 134 6.97 8.18 -5.26
C SER A 134 7.01 7.26 -6.48
N GLN A 135 7.42 6.01 -6.25
CA GLN A 135 7.53 4.98 -7.28
C GLN A 135 6.68 3.78 -6.91
N ILE A 136 5.88 3.29 -7.85
CA ILE A 136 5.10 2.06 -7.70
C ILE A 136 5.34 1.17 -8.91
N TYR A 137 5.97 0.03 -8.67
CA TYR A 137 6.44 -0.81 -9.77
C TYR A 137 6.50 -2.29 -9.43
N ASN A 138 6.69 -3.11 -10.47
CA ASN A 138 6.81 -4.55 -10.36
C ASN A 138 5.63 -5.19 -9.61
N THR A 139 4.41 -4.87 -10.06
CA THR A 139 3.17 -5.45 -9.55
C THR A 139 2.60 -6.53 -10.48
N SER A 140 1.95 -7.57 -9.94
CA SER A 140 1.32 -8.63 -10.76
C SER A 140 -0.08 -8.25 -11.26
N SER A 141 -0.63 -7.14 -10.76
CA SER A 141 -1.82 -6.45 -11.25
C SER A 141 -1.51 -4.96 -11.42
N SER A 142 -2.41 -4.06 -11.04
CA SER A 142 -2.26 -2.62 -11.24
C SER A 142 -1.39 -1.95 -10.17
N GLY A 143 -0.61 -0.94 -10.57
CA GLY A 143 0.24 -0.17 -9.66
C GLY A 143 -0.61 0.68 -8.70
N LEU A 144 -1.46 1.54 -9.26
CA LEU A 144 -2.42 2.35 -8.50
C LEU A 144 -3.84 2.07 -8.97
N ILE A 145 -4.76 1.81 -8.04
CA ILE A 145 -6.19 1.69 -8.30
C ILE A 145 -6.93 2.78 -7.54
N GLY A 146 -7.73 3.59 -8.23
CA GLY A 146 -8.68 4.52 -7.66
C GLY A 146 -10.11 4.10 -8.00
N ILE A 147 -10.96 3.89 -6.99
CA ILE A 147 -12.37 3.52 -7.15
C ILE A 147 -13.22 4.60 -6.50
N HIS A 148 -13.92 5.43 -7.28
CA HIS A 148 -14.69 6.56 -6.74
C HIS A 148 -13.91 7.37 -5.68
N ALA A 149 -12.64 7.63 -5.96
CA ALA A 149 -11.67 8.17 -5.01
C ALA A 149 -11.27 9.61 -5.35
N LYS A 150 -10.52 10.24 -4.45
CA LYS A 150 -9.80 11.49 -4.70
C LYS A 150 -8.30 11.24 -4.66
N ILE A 151 -7.57 11.41 -5.75
CA ILE A 151 -6.13 11.19 -5.78
C ILE A 151 -5.42 12.39 -6.41
N ASP A 152 -4.52 12.99 -5.64
CA ASP A 152 -3.57 13.99 -6.10
C ASP A 152 -2.18 13.34 -6.13
N ALA A 153 -1.66 13.09 -7.33
CA ALA A 153 -0.37 12.44 -7.54
C ALA A 153 0.59 13.34 -8.33
N GLU A 154 1.72 13.72 -7.71
CA GLU A 154 2.70 14.63 -8.30
C GLU A 154 4.08 13.97 -8.38
N ASN A 155 4.74 14.09 -9.53
CA ASN A 155 6.10 13.60 -9.75
C ASN A 155 6.26 12.11 -9.38
N CYS A 156 5.28 11.29 -9.78
CA CYS A 156 5.25 9.86 -9.47
C CYS A 156 5.57 9.01 -10.70
N LEU A 157 6.25 7.88 -10.48
CA LEU A 157 6.64 6.94 -11.52
C LEU A 157 5.93 5.59 -11.33
N PHE A 158 5.21 5.14 -12.36
CA PHE A 158 4.48 3.87 -12.37
C PHE A 158 4.95 3.01 -13.56
N TYR A 159 5.64 1.91 -13.30
CA TYR A 159 6.25 1.09 -14.36
C TYR A 159 6.34 -0.40 -14.00
N GLY A 160 6.57 -1.27 -14.98
CA GLY A 160 6.74 -2.71 -14.72
C GLY A 160 5.52 -3.39 -14.08
N ASN A 161 4.33 -2.82 -14.22
CA ASN A 161 3.09 -3.34 -13.65
C ASN A 161 2.38 -4.20 -14.69
N THR A 162 2.06 -5.45 -14.34
CA THR A 162 1.50 -6.44 -15.30
C THR A 162 0.07 -6.09 -15.71
N GLY A 163 -0.71 -5.51 -14.80
CA GLY A 163 -2.04 -4.98 -15.08
C GLY A 163 -1.95 -3.59 -15.72
N TYR A 164 -2.50 -2.58 -15.04
CA TYR A 164 -2.40 -1.19 -15.46
C TYR A 164 -1.42 -0.43 -14.58
N SER A 165 -0.66 0.52 -15.13
CA SER A 165 0.11 1.44 -14.27
C SER A 165 -0.81 2.20 -13.31
N ILE A 166 -1.92 2.72 -13.85
CA ILE A 166 -2.97 3.42 -13.11
C ILE A 166 -4.32 2.94 -13.63
N GLN A 167 -5.21 2.52 -12.73
CA GLN A 167 -6.56 2.06 -13.01
C GLN A 167 -7.55 2.94 -12.27
N ILE A 168 -8.48 3.57 -13.00
CA ILE A 168 -9.50 4.46 -12.45
C ILE A 168 -10.87 3.87 -12.74
N GLU A 169 -11.68 3.70 -11.70
CA GLU A 169 -13.00 3.10 -11.78
C GLU A 169 -14.06 3.96 -11.09
N TYR A 170 -15.29 3.90 -11.60
CA TYR A 170 -16.47 4.53 -10.98
C TYR A 170 -16.38 6.05 -10.72
N GLY A 171 -15.53 6.75 -11.49
CA GLY A 171 -15.35 8.20 -11.39
C GLY A 171 -14.53 8.63 -10.17
N GLY A 172 -14.60 9.91 -9.81
CA GLY A 172 -13.80 10.53 -8.75
C GLY A 172 -13.05 11.78 -9.22
N GLU A 173 -12.18 12.29 -8.35
CA GLU A 173 -11.30 13.44 -8.63
C GLU A 173 -9.86 12.94 -8.73
N TYR A 174 -9.24 13.06 -9.90
CA TYR A 174 -7.87 12.58 -10.10
C TYR A 174 -7.02 13.66 -10.77
N ASN A 175 -5.94 14.03 -10.11
CA ASN A 175 -4.97 14.99 -10.62
C ASN A 175 -3.58 14.34 -10.68
N PHE A 176 -2.97 14.34 -11.86
CA PHE A 176 -1.64 13.78 -12.11
C PHE A 176 -0.77 14.86 -12.73
N THR A 177 0.31 15.26 -12.06
CA THR A 177 1.18 16.39 -12.47
C THR A 177 2.67 16.07 -12.39
#